data_AF-A0A5K7Z5N9-F1
#
_entry.id   AF-A0A5K7Z5N9-F1
#
_cell.length_a   1.000
_cell.length_b   1.000
_cell.length_c   1.000
_cell.angle_alpha   90.00
_cell.angle_beta   90.00
_cell.angle_gamma   90.00
#
_symmetry.space_group_name_H-M   'P 1'
#
loop_
_entity.id
_entity.type
_entity.pdbx_description
1 polymer ?
#
loop_
_entity_poly.entity_id
_entity_poly.type
_entity_poly.pdbx_seq_one_letter_code
_entity_poly.pdbx_strand_id
1 'polypeptide(L)'
;MPYREKLFLTLDEAVAAIASDFSQYPDQLKLLASLVPLVFGDDAYLIQEPNRQRVWLKSSSLKKPLPLPVDRLGEFILKQLDRQLPLPEQMAKICARVFQTPVKPGRSKEGRSLPGLWIQTGMDDFICLQCGRCCRKLAYKDGCTVADYRRWVELGRTDILKWVGTTKQDGLVTACRIWMVPGTNRYAETCPWLKRGDVPNRYICTIHDVRPAICRQYPGTRKHARMTGCQGV
;
A
#
# COMPACT_ATOMS: atom_id res chain seq x y z
N MET A 1 2.84 -16.17 8.97
CA MET A 1 3.04 -14.97 9.79
C MET A 1 1.68 -14.55 10.31
N PRO A 2 1.50 -14.35 11.61
CA PRO A 2 0.23 -13.82 12.12
C PRO A 2 0.03 -12.42 11.51
N TYR A 3 -1.16 -12.19 10.95
CA TYR A 3 -1.55 -10.87 10.48
C TYR A 3 -1.35 -9.87 11.62
N ARG A 4 -0.60 -8.78 11.38
CA ARG A 4 -0.38 -7.78 12.41
C ARG A 4 -1.68 -7.01 12.60
N GLU A 5 -2.37 -7.24 13.71
CA GLU A 5 -3.57 -6.49 14.12
C GLU A 5 -3.32 -4.97 14.05
N LYS A 6 -2.11 -4.56 14.41
CA LYS A 6 -1.69 -3.15 14.48
C LYS A 6 -0.32 -2.93 13.83
N LEU A 7 -0.18 -1.80 13.16
CA LEU A 7 1.07 -1.28 12.61
C LEU A 7 1.44 0.01 13.33
N PHE A 8 2.71 0.18 13.68
CA PHE A 8 3.23 1.45 14.17
C PHE A 8 3.93 2.17 13.02
N LEU A 9 3.68 3.48 12.89
CA LEU A 9 4.42 4.38 12.01
C LEU A 9 4.84 5.62 12.79
N THR A 10 6.07 6.08 12.59
CA THR A 10 6.47 7.46 12.90
C THR A 10 5.66 8.44 12.04
N LEU A 11 5.71 9.74 12.37
CA LEU A 11 4.98 10.75 11.60
C LEU A 11 5.48 10.83 10.15
N ASP A 12 6.79 10.73 9.92
CA ASP A 12 7.38 10.72 8.57
C ASP A 12 6.96 9.48 7.78
N GLU A 13 7.00 8.30 8.40
CA GLU A 13 6.50 7.07 7.80
C GLU A 13 5.00 7.15 7.50
N ALA A 14 4.23 7.85 8.34
CA ALA A 14 2.81 8.07 8.10
C ALA A 14 2.57 8.95 6.87
N VAL A 15 3.36 10.01 6.66
CA VAL A 15 3.29 10.82 5.43
C VAL A 15 3.66 9.99 4.20
N ALA A 16 4.74 9.20 4.27
CA ALA A 16 5.13 8.30 3.19
C ALA A 16 4.04 7.26 2.88
N ALA A 17 3.35 6.75 3.90
CA ALA A 17 2.23 5.83 3.73
C ALA A 17 0.99 6.52 3.12
N ILE A 18 0.70 7.78 3.47
CA ILE A 18 -0.35 8.58 2.83
C ILE A 18 -0.02 8.81 1.35
N ALA A 19 1.22 9.17 1.03
CA ALA A 19 1.67 9.37 -0.35
C ALA A 19 1.51 8.09 -1.18
N SER A 20 1.91 6.95 -0.60
CA SER A 20 1.71 5.63 -1.21
C SER A 20 0.23 5.37 -1.50
N ASP A 21 -0.66 5.62 -0.53
CA ASP A 21 -2.11 5.44 -0.71
C ASP A 21 -2.71 6.32 -1.82
N PHE A 22 -2.28 7.58 -1.91
CA PHE A 22 -2.73 8.51 -2.95
C PHE A 22 -2.31 8.06 -4.34
N SER A 23 -1.11 7.50 -4.47
CA SER A 23 -0.63 6.99 -5.77
C SER A 23 -1.24 5.63 -6.15
N GLN A 24 -1.73 4.86 -5.17
CA GLN A 24 -2.14 3.48 -5.38
C GLN A 24 -3.54 3.34 -6.01
N TYR A 25 -4.44 4.30 -5.78
CA TYR A 25 -5.83 4.19 -6.22
C TYR A 25 -6.26 5.42 -7.04
N PRO A 26 -6.93 5.23 -8.20
CA PRO A 26 -7.46 6.35 -8.98
C PRO A 26 -8.66 7.02 -8.27
N ASP A 27 -8.97 8.25 -8.68
CA ASP A 27 -10.20 8.98 -8.31
C ASP A 27 -10.51 9.07 -6.82
N GLN A 28 -9.59 9.67 -6.06
CA GLN A 28 -9.74 9.86 -4.61
C GLN A 28 -10.32 11.23 -4.22
N LEU A 29 -10.95 11.98 -5.13
CA LEU A 29 -11.38 13.37 -4.86
C LEU A 29 -12.23 13.52 -3.58
N LYS A 30 -13.16 12.60 -3.32
CA LYS A 30 -13.98 12.64 -2.09
C LYS A 30 -13.12 12.49 -0.83
N LEU A 31 -12.14 11.58 -0.87
CA LEU A 31 -11.18 11.40 0.22
C LEU A 31 -10.36 12.69 0.38
N LEU A 32 -9.71 13.17 -0.68
CA LEU A 32 -8.86 14.36 -0.64
C LEU A 32 -9.62 15.60 -0.14
N ALA A 33 -10.86 15.80 -0.60
CA ALA A 33 -11.74 16.87 -0.12
C ALA A 33 -12.02 16.78 1.39
N SER A 34 -12.20 15.56 1.92
CA SER A 34 -12.42 15.35 3.36
C SER A 34 -11.18 15.64 4.22
N LEU A 35 -9.98 15.70 3.61
CA LEU A 35 -8.74 16.02 4.30
C LEU A 35 -8.46 17.52 4.32
N VAL A 36 -9.03 18.30 3.39
CA VAL A 36 -8.79 19.73 3.28
C VAL A 36 -8.97 20.47 4.61
N PRO A 37 -10.08 20.33 5.35
CA PRO A 37 -10.23 21.03 6.62
C PRO A 37 -9.20 20.57 7.68
N LEU A 38 -8.78 19.31 7.63
CA LEU A 38 -7.76 18.80 8.55
C LEU A 38 -6.35 19.29 8.25
N VAL A 39 -6.08 19.70 7.00
CA VAL A 39 -4.73 20.06 6.54
C VAL A 39 -4.57 21.58 6.46
N PHE A 40 -5.63 22.30 6.07
CA PHE A 40 -5.60 23.74 5.81
C PHE A 40 -6.43 24.57 6.80
N GLY A 41 -7.06 23.94 7.80
CA GLY A 41 -7.88 24.60 8.83
C GLY A 41 -9.37 24.28 8.69
N ASP A 42 -10.10 24.28 9.81
CA ASP A 42 -11.50 23.77 9.87
C ASP A 42 -12.48 24.51 8.95
N ASP A 43 -12.16 25.75 8.58
CA ASP A 43 -12.94 26.58 7.65
C ASP A 43 -12.56 26.34 6.17
N ALA A 44 -11.58 25.48 5.90
CA ALA A 44 -11.11 25.20 4.55
C ALA A 44 -12.03 24.21 3.82
N TYR A 45 -12.35 24.52 2.56
CA TYR A 45 -13.18 23.67 1.71
C TYR A 45 -12.82 23.80 0.22
N LEU A 46 -13.31 22.84 -0.58
CA LEU A 46 -13.14 22.82 -2.03
C LEU A 46 -14.45 23.18 -2.73
N ILE A 47 -14.36 23.97 -3.80
CA ILE A 47 -15.44 24.16 -4.78
C ILE A 47 -15.00 23.54 -6.10
N GLN A 48 -15.75 22.59 -6.62
CA GLN A 48 -15.44 21.95 -7.90
C GLN A 48 -16.06 22.74 -9.06
N GLU A 49 -15.29 22.92 -10.15
CA GLU A 49 -15.82 23.52 -11.38
C GLU A 49 -16.78 22.58 -12.11
N PRO A 50 -17.71 23.12 -12.95
CA PRO A 50 -18.63 22.31 -13.75
C PRO A 50 -17.95 21.27 -14.64
N ASN A 51 -16.78 21.60 -15.19
CA ASN A 51 -15.96 20.71 -16.04
C ASN A 51 -15.27 19.58 -15.26
N ARG A 52 -15.33 19.59 -13.92
CA ARG A 52 -14.72 18.65 -12.98
C ARG A 52 -13.20 18.49 -13.06
N GLN A 53 -12.49 19.30 -13.84
CA GLN A 53 -11.04 19.22 -13.97
C GLN A 53 -10.29 20.04 -12.90
N ARG A 54 -10.97 21.04 -12.32
CA ARG A 54 -10.38 21.94 -11.33
C ARG A 54 -11.23 22.05 -10.08
N VAL A 55 -10.54 22.32 -8.98
CA VAL A 55 -11.13 22.70 -7.69
C VAL A 55 -10.53 24.01 -7.21
N TRP A 56 -11.33 24.79 -6.51
CA TRP A 56 -10.92 26.01 -5.84
C TRP A 56 -10.82 25.72 -4.34
N LEU A 57 -9.62 25.80 -3.80
CA LEU A 57 -9.39 25.75 -2.36
C LEU A 57 -9.67 27.12 -1.75
N LYS A 58 -10.57 27.16 -0.77
CA LYS A 58 -10.89 28.35 0.01
C LYS A 58 -10.58 28.08 1.48
N SER A 59 -9.99 29.05 2.16
CA SER A 59 -9.76 29.11 3.61
C SER A 59 -9.50 30.58 3.96
N SER A 60 -9.82 30.97 5.20
CA SER A 60 -9.48 32.27 5.79
C SER A 60 -7.97 32.55 5.79
N SER A 61 -7.15 31.49 5.82
CA SER A 61 -5.69 31.60 5.70
C SER A 61 -5.21 32.02 4.30
N LEU A 62 -6.06 31.89 3.29
CA LEU A 62 -5.76 32.25 1.90
C LEU A 62 -6.33 33.62 1.56
N LYS A 63 -5.47 34.53 1.09
CA LYS A 63 -5.89 35.87 0.61
C LYS A 63 -6.89 35.81 -0.56
N LYS A 64 -6.81 34.76 -1.39
CA LYS A 64 -7.70 34.51 -2.53
C LYS A 64 -7.89 32.99 -2.70
N PRO A 65 -9.04 32.54 -3.25
CA PRO A 65 -9.23 31.14 -3.59
C PRO A 65 -8.11 30.64 -4.51
N LEU A 66 -7.54 29.47 -4.20
CA LEU A 66 -6.45 28.88 -4.95
C LEU A 66 -7.00 27.84 -5.95
N PRO A 67 -6.89 28.06 -7.27
CA PRO A 67 -7.28 27.07 -8.25
C PRO A 67 -6.24 25.95 -8.33
N LEU A 68 -6.70 24.69 -8.30
CA LEU A 68 -5.87 23.50 -8.37
C LEU A 68 -6.46 22.49 -9.36
N PRO A 69 -5.65 21.87 -10.22
CA PRO A 69 -6.05 20.66 -10.95
C PRO A 69 -6.43 19.54 -9.97
N VAL A 70 -7.50 18.79 -10.27
CA VAL A 70 -7.98 17.70 -9.40
C VAL A 70 -6.93 16.61 -9.22
N ASP A 71 -6.19 16.27 -10.28
CA ASP A 71 -5.11 15.28 -10.29
C ASP A 71 -3.89 15.70 -9.45
N ARG A 72 -3.72 17.00 -9.17
CA ARG A 72 -2.62 17.55 -8.36
C ARG A 72 -3.00 17.81 -6.90
N LEU A 73 -4.26 17.62 -6.52
CA LEU A 73 -4.72 17.90 -5.17
C LEU A 73 -4.01 17.04 -4.10
N GLY A 74 -3.75 15.76 -4.41
CA GLY A 74 -3.03 14.86 -3.50
C GLY A 74 -1.60 15.34 -3.23
N GLU A 75 -0.87 15.71 -4.29
CA GLU A 75 0.48 16.29 -4.17
C GLU A 75 0.47 17.59 -3.36
N PHE A 76 -0.55 18.43 -3.53
CA PHE A 76 -0.69 19.67 -2.79
C PHE A 76 -0.90 19.44 -1.29
N ILE A 77 -1.73 18.46 -0.93
CA ILE A 77 -1.92 18.04 0.46
C ILE A 77 -0.60 17.51 1.04
N LEU A 78 0.11 16.64 0.32
CA LEU A 78 1.39 16.08 0.76
C LEU A 78 2.44 17.17 1.01
N LYS A 79 2.58 18.13 0.10
CA LYS A 79 3.50 19.27 0.27
C LYS A 79 3.18 20.09 1.53
N GLN A 80 1.90 20.24 1.87
CA GLN A 80 1.52 20.96 3.08
C GLN A 80 1.87 20.15 4.34
N LEU A 81 1.66 18.83 4.32
CA LEU A 81 2.05 17.94 5.43
C LEU A 81 3.57 17.91 5.64
N ASP A 82 4.36 17.93 4.55
CA ASP A 82 5.82 18.00 4.62
C ASP A 82 6.31 19.35 5.14
N ARG A 83 5.67 20.45 4.72
CA ARG A 83 6.03 21.80 5.16
C ARG A 83 5.74 22.04 6.63
N GLN A 84 4.61 21.51 7.11
CA GLN A 84 4.15 21.68 8.48
C GLN A 84 3.61 20.35 8.98
N LEU A 85 4.51 19.57 9.59
CA LEU A 85 4.15 18.26 10.13
C LEU A 85 3.07 18.43 11.22
N PRO A 86 1.88 17.81 11.05
CA PRO A 86 0.82 17.92 12.05
C PRO A 86 1.20 17.31 13.39
N LEU A 87 0.55 17.80 14.45
CA LEU A 87 0.61 17.15 15.76
C LEU A 87 0.06 15.71 15.66
N PRO A 88 0.52 14.76 16.51
CA PRO A 88 0.10 13.37 16.45
C PRO A 88 -1.42 13.15 16.44
N GLU A 89 -2.18 13.97 17.16
CA GLU A 89 -3.64 13.90 17.21
C GLU A 89 -4.29 14.27 15.88
N GLN A 90 -3.77 15.31 15.22
CA GLN A 90 -4.24 15.75 13.91
C GLN A 90 -3.81 14.75 12.83
N MET A 91 -2.57 14.26 12.88
CA MET A 91 -2.09 13.21 11.97
C MET A 91 -2.91 11.93 12.12
N ALA A 92 -3.28 11.53 13.34
CA ALA A 92 -4.16 10.39 13.56
C ALA A 92 -5.52 10.57 12.87
N LYS A 93 -6.13 11.76 12.94
CA LYS A 93 -7.40 12.07 12.23
C LYS A 93 -7.26 12.00 10.71
N ILE A 94 -6.12 12.43 10.17
CA ILE A 94 -5.80 12.37 8.74
C ILE A 94 -5.61 10.91 8.32
N CYS A 95 -4.72 10.18 8.97
CA CYS A 95 -4.46 8.76 8.70
C CYS A 95 -5.71 7.91 8.86
N ALA A 96 -6.58 8.18 9.84
CA ALA A 96 -7.83 7.45 10.01
C ALA A 96 -8.77 7.62 8.79
N ARG A 97 -8.83 8.82 8.20
CA ARG A 97 -9.59 9.06 6.97
C ARG A 97 -8.93 8.42 5.75
N VAL A 98 -7.61 8.57 5.61
CA VAL A 98 -6.86 7.99 4.49
C VAL A 98 -6.96 6.48 4.52
N PHE A 99 -6.55 5.84 5.60
CA PHE A 99 -6.49 4.38 5.71
C PHE A 99 -7.86 3.73 6.02
N GLN A 100 -8.88 4.54 6.34
CA GLN A 100 -10.26 4.12 6.62
C GLN A 100 -10.31 3.07 7.74
N THR A 101 -9.57 3.35 8.80
CA THR A 101 -9.39 2.47 9.95
C THR A 101 -9.07 3.30 11.19
N PRO A 102 -9.32 2.80 12.41
CA PRO A 102 -8.92 3.53 13.60
C PRO A 102 -7.40 3.72 13.69
N VAL A 103 -7.00 4.95 14.00
CA VAL A 103 -5.61 5.35 14.23
C VAL A 103 -5.55 6.09 15.55
N LYS A 104 -4.56 5.74 16.38
CA LYS A 104 -4.33 6.40 17.68
C LYS A 104 -2.88 6.88 17.77
N PRO A 105 -2.63 8.10 18.27
CA PRO A 105 -1.28 8.51 18.62
C PRO A 105 -0.76 7.61 19.75
N GLY A 106 0.55 7.38 19.76
CA GLY A 106 1.19 6.59 20.79
C GLY A 106 2.70 6.54 20.61
N ARG A 107 3.34 5.57 21.26
CA ARG A 107 4.78 5.37 21.14
C ARG A 107 5.14 3.97 20.68
N SER A 108 6.32 3.82 20.08
CA SER A 108 6.87 2.51 19.72
C SER A 108 7.07 1.66 20.98
N LYS A 109 6.84 0.34 20.83
CA LYS A 109 7.09 -0.65 21.88
C LYS A 109 8.53 -1.15 21.89
N GLU A 110 9.24 -0.98 20.78
CA GLU A 110 10.60 -1.47 20.58
C GLU A 110 11.60 -0.30 20.58
N GLY A 111 12.70 -0.46 21.32
CA GLY A 111 13.81 0.50 21.37
C GLY A 111 13.52 1.78 22.16
N ARG A 112 14.13 2.90 21.71
CA ARG A 112 13.83 4.24 22.23
C ARG A 112 12.37 4.53 21.90
N SER A 113 11.53 4.76 22.90
CA SER A 113 10.07 4.93 22.75
C SER A 113 9.72 6.15 21.87
N LEU A 114 9.70 5.97 20.55
CA LEU A 114 9.50 7.03 19.56
C LEU A 114 8.02 7.41 19.49
N PRO A 115 7.68 8.71 19.40
CA PRO A 115 6.31 9.13 19.14
C PRO A 115 5.88 8.76 17.72
N GLY A 116 4.61 8.41 17.56
CA GLY A 116 4.04 8.05 16.27
C GLY A 116 2.58 7.63 16.39
N LEU A 117 2.15 6.74 15.49
CA LEU A 117 0.77 6.35 15.29
C LEU A 117 0.64 4.83 15.29
N TRP A 118 -0.36 4.33 16.00
CA TRP A 118 -0.82 2.95 15.90
C TRP A 118 -2.04 2.87 14.99
N ILE A 119 -1.89 2.15 13.88
CA ILE A 119 -2.91 1.94 12.84
C ILE A 119 -3.46 0.53 13.01
N GLN A 120 -4.78 0.39 13.15
CA GLN A 120 -5.41 -0.92 13.08
C GLN A 120 -5.48 -1.38 11.62
N THR A 121 -5.03 -2.60 11.31
CA THR A 121 -5.06 -3.12 9.94
C THR A 121 -6.42 -3.77 9.59
N GLY A 122 -7.13 -4.23 10.64
CA GLY A 122 -8.35 -5.03 10.53
C GLY A 122 -8.11 -6.43 9.95
N MET A 123 -6.88 -6.93 10.04
CA MET A 123 -6.48 -8.18 9.38
C MET A 123 -6.48 -9.39 10.33
N ASP A 124 -6.86 -9.20 11.59
CA ASP A 124 -6.90 -10.20 12.66
C ASP A 124 -7.91 -11.32 12.39
N ASP A 125 -9.03 -11.00 11.75
CA ASP A 125 -10.09 -11.93 11.37
C ASP A 125 -10.17 -12.19 9.86
N PHE A 126 -9.19 -11.71 9.08
CA PHE A 126 -9.24 -11.82 7.63
C PHE A 126 -8.98 -13.26 7.14
N ILE A 127 -9.88 -13.76 6.29
CA ILE A 127 -9.83 -15.08 5.68
C ILE A 127 -9.80 -14.93 4.16
N CYS A 128 -8.69 -15.38 3.55
CA CYS A 128 -8.59 -15.50 2.10
C CYS A 128 -9.46 -16.65 1.59
N LEU A 129 -10.49 -16.34 0.79
CA LEU A 129 -11.36 -17.35 0.15
C LEU A 129 -10.70 -18.14 -0.99
N GLN A 130 -9.42 -17.89 -1.27
CA GLN A 130 -8.67 -18.58 -2.34
C GLN A 130 -9.32 -18.46 -3.73
N CYS A 131 -10.08 -17.39 -4.01
CA CYS A 131 -10.74 -17.19 -5.32
C CYS A 131 -9.75 -16.88 -6.48
N GLY A 132 -8.47 -16.68 -6.17
CA GLY A 132 -7.40 -16.41 -7.14
C GLY A 132 -7.52 -15.06 -7.86
N ARG A 133 -8.46 -14.18 -7.51
CA ARG A 133 -8.65 -12.89 -8.19
C ARG A 133 -7.45 -11.97 -8.04
N CYS A 134 -7.00 -11.71 -6.81
CA CYS A 134 -5.83 -10.87 -6.55
C CYS A 134 -4.55 -11.49 -7.12
N CYS A 135 -4.40 -12.82 -7.01
CA CYS A 135 -3.23 -13.55 -7.54
C CYS A 135 -3.08 -13.46 -9.06
N ARG A 136 -4.18 -13.21 -9.79
CA ARG A 136 -4.20 -13.09 -11.25
C ARG A 136 -4.18 -11.65 -11.75
N LYS A 137 -4.77 -10.72 -11.01
CA LYS A 137 -4.99 -9.34 -11.47
C LYS A 137 -3.97 -8.33 -10.95
N LEU A 138 -3.38 -8.56 -9.78
CA LEU A 138 -2.47 -7.57 -9.19
C LEU A 138 -1.07 -7.73 -9.75
N ALA A 139 -0.40 -6.59 -9.97
CA ALA A 139 1.00 -6.55 -10.34
C ALA A 139 1.87 -6.90 -9.12
N TYR A 140 2.50 -8.07 -9.15
CA TYR A 140 3.44 -8.50 -8.11
C TYR A 140 4.87 -8.69 -8.65
N LYS A 141 5.09 -8.39 -9.93
CA LYS A 141 6.26 -8.86 -10.67
C LYS A 141 7.57 -8.24 -10.18
N ASP A 142 7.49 -6.99 -9.74
CA ASP A 142 8.61 -6.24 -9.16
C ASP A 142 8.64 -6.32 -7.61
N GLY A 143 7.75 -7.11 -7.00
CA GLY A 143 7.64 -7.24 -5.55
C GLY A 143 8.56 -8.29 -4.92
N CYS A 144 9.51 -8.84 -5.67
CA CYS A 144 10.48 -9.79 -5.15
C CYS A 144 11.66 -9.04 -4.52
N THR A 145 11.87 -9.27 -3.22
CA THR A 145 13.00 -8.68 -2.52
C THR A 145 14.24 -9.56 -2.61
N VAL A 146 15.44 -8.99 -2.44
CA VAL A 146 16.69 -9.77 -2.29
C VAL A 146 16.61 -10.72 -1.10
N ALA A 147 15.86 -10.36 -0.04
CA ALA A 147 15.61 -11.24 1.10
C ALA A 147 14.77 -12.47 0.73
N ASP A 148 13.75 -12.33 -0.13
CA ASP A 148 13.00 -13.49 -0.63
C ASP A 148 13.89 -14.41 -1.46
N TYR A 149 14.74 -13.85 -2.33
CA TYR A 149 15.71 -14.62 -3.11
C TYR A 149 16.69 -15.39 -2.21
N ARG A 150 17.32 -14.72 -1.23
CA ARG A 150 18.24 -15.36 -0.28
C ARG A 150 17.55 -16.48 0.50
N ARG A 151 16.32 -16.25 0.98
CA ARG A 151 15.52 -17.28 1.65
C ARG A 151 15.30 -18.51 0.76
N TRP A 152 15.03 -18.35 -0.54
CA TRP A 152 14.85 -19.49 -1.44
C TRP A 152 16.17 -20.23 -1.73
N VAL A 153 17.30 -19.52 -1.76
CA VAL A 153 18.65 -20.13 -1.85
C VAL A 153 18.93 -20.97 -0.61
N GLU A 154 18.72 -20.42 0.59
CA GLU A 154 18.93 -21.12 1.86
C GLU A 154 18.05 -22.36 2.00
N LEU A 155 16.81 -22.29 1.49
CA LEU A 155 15.87 -23.42 1.48
C LEU A 155 16.11 -24.42 0.33
N GLY A 156 17.11 -24.20 -0.52
CA GLY A 156 17.41 -25.09 -1.65
C GLY A 156 16.30 -25.15 -2.72
N ARG A 157 15.44 -24.13 -2.80
CA ARG A 157 14.27 -24.08 -3.71
C ARG A 157 14.66 -23.73 -5.14
N THR A 158 15.45 -24.60 -5.76
CA THR A 158 15.92 -24.45 -7.15
C THR A 158 14.77 -24.40 -8.16
N ASP A 159 13.66 -25.06 -7.83
CA ASP A 159 12.40 -24.99 -8.59
C ASP A 159 11.86 -23.56 -8.65
N ILE A 160 11.94 -22.80 -7.56
CA ILE A 160 11.53 -21.38 -7.51
C ILE A 160 12.57 -20.49 -8.17
N LEU A 161 13.86 -20.69 -7.85
CA LEU A 161 14.95 -19.85 -8.32
C LEU A 161 15.06 -19.79 -9.85
N LYS A 162 14.69 -20.87 -10.56
CA LYS A 162 14.60 -20.90 -12.03
C LYS A 162 13.65 -19.85 -12.62
N TRP A 163 12.69 -19.37 -11.84
CA TRP A 163 11.71 -18.36 -12.23
C TRP A 163 12.06 -16.94 -11.74
N VAL A 164 13.24 -16.74 -11.15
CA VAL A 164 13.67 -15.44 -10.63
C VAL A 164 14.71 -14.82 -11.54
N GLY A 165 14.39 -13.67 -12.13
CA GLY A 165 15.38 -12.83 -12.79
C GLY A 165 16.19 -12.07 -11.75
N THR A 166 17.51 -12.01 -11.90
CA THR A 166 18.39 -11.27 -10.98
C THR A 166 19.24 -10.26 -11.74
N THR A 167 19.41 -9.07 -11.15
CA THR A 167 20.43 -8.11 -11.56
C THR A 167 21.57 -8.19 -10.57
N LYS A 168 22.81 -8.18 -11.07
CA LYS A 168 24.01 -8.19 -10.25
C LYS A 168 24.82 -6.93 -10.46
N GLN A 169 25.40 -6.42 -9.39
CA GLN A 169 26.41 -5.37 -9.38
C GLN A 169 27.56 -5.86 -8.50
N ASP A 170 28.79 -5.79 -9.01
CA ASP A 170 29.99 -6.28 -8.30
C ASP A 170 29.86 -7.72 -7.79
N GLY A 171 29.20 -8.58 -8.57
CA GLY A 171 28.94 -9.98 -8.23
C GLY A 171 27.79 -10.23 -7.26
N LEU A 172 27.24 -9.18 -6.63
CA LEU A 172 26.15 -9.27 -5.66
C LEU A 172 24.79 -9.04 -6.32
N VAL A 173 23.78 -9.83 -5.94
CA VAL A 173 22.40 -9.63 -6.39
C VAL A 173 21.83 -8.38 -5.74
N THR A 174 21.50 -7.38 -6.57
CA THR A 174 20.95 -6.08 -6.14
C THR A 174 19.46 -5.92 -6.41
N ALA A 175 18.91 -6.67 -7.37
CA ALA A 175 17.49 -6.66 -7.67
C ALA A 175 16.99 -8.04 -8.11
N CYS A 176 15.71 -8.31 -7.85
CA CYS A 176 15.04 -9.54 -8.24
C CYS A 176 13.70 -9.23 -8.93
N ARG A 177 13.36 -10.04 -9.93
CA ARG A 177 12.09 -9.98 -10.68
C ARG A 177 11.44 -11.35 -10.71
N ILE A 178 10.13 -11.39 -10.55
CA ILE A 178 9.33 -12.62 -10.59
C ILE A 178 8.09 -12.43 -11.45
N TRP A 179 7.47 -13.45 -12.01
CA TRP A 179 8.07 -14.72 -12.37
C TRP A 179 8.58 -14.59 -13.80
N MET A 180 9.85 -14.88 -14.02
CA MET A 180 10.48 -14.89 -15.35
C MET A 180 10.37 -16.30 -15.92
N VAL A 181 9.99 -16.43 -17.20
CA VAL A 181 9.97 -17.75 -17.85
C VAL A 181 11.42 -18.28 -17.91
N PRO A 182 11.70 -19.47 -17.36
CA PRO A 182 13.06 -20.00 -17.26
C PRO A 182 13.79 -20.01 -18.61
N GLY A 183 15.06 -19.59 -18.61
CA GLY A 183 15.87 -19.48 -19.83
C GLY A 183 15.54 -18.27 -20.72
N THR A 184 14.67 -17.36 -20.27
CA THR A 184 14.30 -16.17 -21.04
C THR A 184 14.34 -14.90 -20.19
N ASN A 185 14.25 -13.74 -20.84
CA ASN A 185 14.02 -12.45 -20.17
C ASN A 185 12.55 -11.98 -20.28
N ARG A 186 11.60 -12.91 -20.41
CA ARG A 186 10.17 -12.61 -20.50
C ARG A 186 9.48 -12.93 -19.17
N TYR A 187 8.59 -12.04 -18.75
CA TYR A 187 7.68 -12.35 -17.65
C TYR A 187 6.71 -13.45 -18.03
N ALA A 188 6.42 -14.34 -17.10
CA ALA A 188 5.28 -15.23 -17.21
C ALA A 188 3.99 -14.39 -17.30
N GLU A 189 3.08 -14.82 -18.17
CA GLU A 189 1.75 -14.19 -18.30
C GLU A 189 0.92 -14.40 -17.03
N THR A 190 1.05 -15.58 -16.41
CA THR A 190 0.37 -15.94 -15.17
C THR A 190 1.38 -16.45 -14.13
N CYS A 191 0.97 -16.47 -12.87
CA CYS A 191 1.81 -17.02 -11.80
C CYS A 191 1.98 -18.53 -12.02
N PRO A 192 3.21 -19.06 -12.18
CA PRO A 192 3.45 -20.48 -12.42
C PRO A 192 3.08 -21.36 -11.23
N TRP A 193 2.95 -20.75 -10.05
CA TRP A 193 2.61 -21.43 -8.79
C TRP A 193 1.11 -21.40 -8.47
N LEU A 194 0.29 -20.75 -9.31
CA LEU A 194 -1.15 -20.67 -9.09
C LEU A 194 -1.85 -21.77 -9.88
N LYS A 195 -2.45 -22.72 -9.17
CA LYS A 195 -3.23 -23.82 -9.77
C LYS A 195 -4.70 -23.71 -9.41
N ARG A 196 -5.58 -24.24 -10.25
CA ARG A 196 -6.97 -24.51 -9.85
C ARG A 196 -6.94 -25.66 -8.84
N GLY A 197 -7.69 -25.51 -7.74
CA GLY A 197 -7.89 -26.59 -6.79
C GLY A 197 -9.00 -27.54 -7.23
N ASP A 198 -9.20 -28.61 -6.48
CA ASP A 198 -10.21 -29.64 -6.77
C ASP A 198 -11.65 -29.13 -6.53
N VAL A 199 -11.79 -28.09 -5.70
CA VAL A 199 -13.07 -27.42 -5.48
C VAL A 199 -13.28 -26.35 -6.56
N PRO A 200 -14.45 -26.30 -7.22
CA PRO A 200 -14.76 -25.27 -8.21
C PRO A 200 -14.48 -23.86 -7.71
N ASN A 201 -13.87 -23.04 -8.56
CA ASN A 201 -13.52 -21.63 -8.30
C ASN A 201 -12.52 -21.38 -7.15
N ARG A 202 -11.89 -22.43 -6.60
CA ARG A 202 -10.75 -22.27 -5.69
C ARG A 202 -9.42 -22.39 -6.43
N TYR A 203 -8.45 -21.61 -5.97
CA TYR A 203 -7.09 -21.60 -6.47
C TYR A 203 -6.10 -21.85 -5.33
N ILE A 204 -5.10 -22.65 -5.61
CA ILE A 204 -4.07 -23.04 -4.66
C ILE A 204 -2.74 -22.46 -5.13
N CYS A 205 -1.98 -21.90 -4.19
CA CYS A 205 -0.59 -21.54 -4.43
C CYS A 205 0.28 -22.72 -4.01
N THR A 206 0.98 -23.35 -4.96
CA THR A 206 1.80 -24.53 -4.68
C THR A 206 3.09 -24.23 -3.91
N ILE A 207 3.37 -22.95 -3.64
CA ILE A 207 4.50 -22.48 -2.83
C ILE A 207 4.04 -21.69 -1.61
N HIS A 208 2.84 -21.98 -1.09
CA HIS A 208 2.15 -21.15 -0.10
C HIS A 208 3.00 -20.74 1.11
N ASP A 209 3.81 -21.67 1.61
CA ASP A 209 4.72 -21.57 2.76
C ASP A 209 5.96 -20.67 2.50
N VAL A 210 6.41 -20.62 1.25
CA VAL A 210 7.59 -19.85 0.82
C VAL A 210 7.27 -18.74 -0.18
N ARG A 211 6.00 -18.38 -0.35
CA ARG A 211 5.57 -17.22 -1.17
C ARG A 211 6.43 -16.00 -0.90
N PRO A 212 6.73 -15.14 -1.89
CA PRO A 212 7.48 -13.90 -1.67
C PRO A 212 6.75 -12.94 -0.72
N ALA A 213 7.47 -11.98 -0.14
CA ALA A 213 6.95 -11.03 0.84
C ALA A 213 5.69 -10.32 0.34
N ILE A 214 5.69 -9.80 -0.88
CA ILE A 214 4.54 -9.13 -1.49
C ILE A 214 3.27 -9.99 -1.49
N CYS A 215 3.40 -11.31 -1.70
CA CYS A 215 2.26 -12.23 -1.68
C CYS A 215 1.87 -12.66 -0.27
N ARG A 216 2.82 -12.73 0.68
CA ARG A 216 2.55 -13.07 2.09
C ARG A 216 1.88 -11.92 2.83
N GLN A 217 2.25 -10.69 2.50
CA GLN A 217 1.75 -9.46 3.14
C GLN A 217 0.42 -8.99 2.55
N TYR A 218 -0.08 -9.66 1.51
CA TYR A 218 -1.34 -9.29 0.89
C TYR A 218 -2.55 -9.98 1.56
N PRO A 219 -3.66 -9.23 1.78
CA PRO A 219 -3.73 -7.78 1.75
C PRO A 219 -3.11 -7.18 3.01
N GLY A 220 -2.54 -5.98 2.90
CA GLY A 220 -1.90 -5.32 4.04
C GLY A 220 -2.90 -4.73 5.04
N THR A 221 -4.09 -4.36 4.57
CA THR A 221 -5.20 -3.80 5.36
C THR A 221 -6.55 -4.18 4.75
N ARG A 222 -7.64 -4.04 5.51
CA ARG A 222 -9.01 -4.20 4.99
C ARG A 222 -9.34 -3.22 3.85
N LYS A 223 -8.88 -1.97 3.96
CA LYS A 223 -8.99 -1.01 2.86
C LYS A 223 -8.31 -1.53 1.60
N HIS A 224 -7.06 -1.99 1.72
CA HIS A 224 -6.32 -2.53 0.58
C HIS A 224 -7.09 -3.70 -0.05
N ALA A 225 -7.58 -4.65 0.75
CA ALA A 225 -8.38 -5.77 0.27
C ALA A 225 -9.60 -5.31 -0.55
N ARG A 226 -10.38 -4.35 -0.05
CA ARG A 226 -11.57 -3.84 -0.72
C ARG A 226 -11.23 -3.09 -2.01
N MET A 227 -10.24 -2.19 -1.96
CA MET A 227 -9.87 -1.33 -3.09
C MET A 227 -9.31 -2.12 -4.28
N THR A 228 -8.72 -3.29 -4.04
CA THR A 228 -8.24 -4.21 -5.09
C THR A 228 -9.26 -5.29 -5.47
N GLY A 229 -10.46 -5.25 -4.90
CA GLY A 229 -11.55 -6.19 -5.19
C GLY A 229 -11.31 -7.61 -4.67
N CYS A 230 -10.59 -7.75 -3.55
CA CYS A 230 -10.52 -9.00 -2.81
C CYS A 230 -11.92 -9.39 -2.30
N GLN A 231 -12.20 -10.70 -2.28
CA GLN A 231 -13.45 -11.26 -1.76
C GLN A 231 -13.27 -11.91 -0.39
N GLY A 232 -12.09 -11.75 0.22
CA GLY A 232 -11.83 -12.26 1.57
C GLY A 232 -12.78 -11.64 2.59
N VAL A 233 -13.17 -12.45 3.57
CA VAL A 233 -14.05 -12.05 4.69
C VAL A 233 -13.25 -11.75 5.92
#